data_AF-A0A257SJP8-F1
#
_entry.id   AF-A0A257SJP8-F1
#
_cell.length_a   1.000
_cell.length_b   1.000
_cell.length_c   1.000
_cell.angle_alpha   90.00
_cell.angle_beta   90.00
_cell.angle_gamma   90.00
#
_symmetry.space_group_name_H-M   'P 1'
#
loop_
_entity.id
_entity.type
_entity.pdbx_description
1 polymer ?
#
loop_
_entity_poly.entity_id
_entity_poly.type
_entity_poly.pdbx_seq_one_letter_code
_entity_poly.pdbx_strand_id
1 'polypeptide(L)' 'MYHEEYHHHEKIGWLRASVLGANDGLLSTASLLTGVAAGQASHEQILLAGVAALVAGAFSMAAGEYVSVSSQADT' A
#
# COMPACT_ATOMS: atom_id res chain seq x y z
N MET A 1 -15.85 -3.60 -40.05
CA MET A 1 -15.94 -2.33 -39.30
C MET A 1 -15.51 -2.67 -37.88
N TYR A 2 -14.30 -2.30 -37.49
CA TYR A 2 -13.73 -2.68 -36.19
C TYR A 2 -14.31 -1.70 -35.16
N HIS A 3 -15.04 -2.20 -34.18
CA HIS A 3 -15.51 -1.41 -33.04
C HIS A 3 -14.35 -1.27 -32.07
N GLU A 4 -13.85 -0.05 -31.90
CA GLU A 4 -12.84 0.26 -30.90
C GLU A 4 -13.58 0.49 -29.58
N GLU A 5 -13.70 -0.56 -28.77
CA GLU A 5 -14.25 -0.43 -27.42
C GLU A 5 -13.25 0.33 -26.56
N TYR A 6 -13.61 1.57 -26.21
CA TYR A 6 -12.87 2.36 -25.21
C TYR A 6 -13.01 1.68 -23.84
N HIS A 7 -12.08 0.78 -23.54
CA HIS A 7 -12.00 0.08 -22.26
C HIS A 7 -11.70 1.08 -21.13
N HIS A 8 -12.74 1.45 -20.38
CA HIS A 8 -12.68 2.34 -19.22
C HIS A 8 -11.97 1.72 -17.99
N HIS A 9 -11.12 0.71 -18.19
CA HIS A 9 -10.54 -0.12 -17.12
C HIS A 9 -9.42 0.58 -16.33
N GLU A 10 -8.66 1.49 -16.94
CA GLU A 10 -7.58 2.23 -16.25
C GLU A 10 -8.07 3.03 -15.04
N LYS A 11 -9.27 3.62 -15.14
CA LYS A 11 -9.86 4.40 -14.03
C LYS A 11 -10.34 3.54 -12.86
N ILE A 12 -10.37 2.21 -13.00
CA ILE A 12 -10.76 1.29 -11.92
C ILE A 12 -9.52 0.67 -11.26
N GLY A 13 -8.41 0.55 -12.00
CA GLY A 13 -7.15 -0.01 -11.51
C GLY A 13 -6.57 0.74 -10.30
N TRP A 14 -6.47 2.07 -10.39
CA TRP A 14 -5.93 2.90 -9.30
C TRP A 14 -6.79 2.85 -8.04
N LEU A 15 -8.11 2.74 -8.18
CA LEU A 15 -9.04 2.63 -7.05
C LEU A 15 -8.84 1.30 -6.32
N ARG A 16 -8.71 0.20 -7.07
CA ARG A 16 -8.43 -1.11 -6.49
C ARG A 16 -7.10 -1.13 -5.74
N ALA A 17 -6.05 -0.59 -6.36
CA ALA A 17 -4.72 -0.48 -5.72
C ALA A 17 -4.77 0.38 -4.45
N SER A 18 -5.50 1.49 -4.48
CA SER A 18 -5.67 2.39 -3.33
C SER A 18 -6.42 1.72 -2.17
N VAL A 19 -7.51 1.00 -2.46
CA VAL A 19 -8.31 0.30 -1.43
C VAL A 19 -7.53 -0.85 -0.80
N LEU A 20 -6.86 -1.67 -1.62
CA LEU A 20 -6.04 -2.77 -1.12
C LEU A 20 -4.85 -2.24 -0.32
N GLY A 21 -4.18 -1.19 -0.80
CA GLY A 21 -3.10 -0.53 -0.07
C GLY A 21 -3.54 0.05 1.27
N ALA A 22 -4.71 0.69 1.32
CA ALA A 22 -5.28 1.19 2.59
C ALA A 22 -5.61 0.06 3.57
N ASN A 23 -6.22 -1.02 3.09
CA ASN A 23 -6.54 -2.19 3.90
C ASN A 23 -5.26 -2.85 4.47
N ASP A 24 -4.29 -3.11 3.61
CA ASP A 24 -3.05 -3.78 3.99
C ASP A 24 -2.21 -2.87 4.90
N GLY A 25 -2.18 -1.57 4.63
CA GLY A 25 -1.48 -0.57 5.45
C GLY A 25 -2.07 -0.47 6.86
N LEU A 26 -3.39 -0.41 6.99
CA LEU A 26 -4.05 -0.37 8.30
C LEU A 26 -3.84 -1.66 9.08
N LEU A 27 -4.07 -2.82 8.44
CA LEU A 27 -3.97 -4.11 9.12
C LEU A 27 -2.53 -4.40 9.57
N SER A 28 -1.54 -4.14 8.71
CA SER A 28 -0.13 -4.36 9.04
C SER A 28 0.35 -3.41 10.14
N THR A 29 0.01 -2.11 10.05
CA THR A 29 0.41 -1.12 11.08
C THR A 29 -0.25 -1.41 12.41
N ALA A 30 -1.55 -1.73 12.43
CA ALA A 30 -2.26 -2.07 13.67
C ALA A 30 -1.70 -3.33 14.32
N SER A 31 -1.41 -4.37 13.53
CA SER A 31 -0.83 -5.62 14.02
C SER A 31 0.57 -5.39 14.59
N LEU A 32 1.40 -4.60 13.90
CA LEU A 32 2.74 -4.22 14.36
C LEU A 32 2.69 -3.44 15.67
N LEU A 33 1.85 -2.39 15.74
CA LEU A 33 1.70 -1.56 16.94
C LEU A 33 1.16 -2.37 18.12
N THR A 34 0.25 -3.30 17.88
CA THR A 34 -0.26 -4.22 18.91
C THR A 34 0.88 -5.07 19.48
N GLY A 35 1.75 -5.63 18.63
CA GLY A 35 2.92 -6.39 19.06
C GLY A 35 3.95 -5.55 19.83
N VAL A 36 4.23 -4.35 19.34
CA VAL A 36 5.14 -3.40 20.00
C VAL A 36 4.61 -3.00 21.39
N ALA A 37 3.31 -2.70 21.49
CA ALA A 37 2.66 -2.37 22.75
C ALA A 37 2.66 -3.55 23.74
N ALA A 38 2.41 -4.79 23.26
CA ALA A 38 2.49 -5.99 24.08
C ALA A 38 3.90 -6.21 24.68
N GLY A 39 4.94 -5.76 23.97
CA GLY A 39 6.33 -5.73 24.43
C GLY A 39 6.65 -4.68 25.51
N GLN A 40 5.64 -4.02 26.09
CA GLN A 40 5.80 -2.95 27.09
C GLN A 40 6.65 -1.76 26.59
N ALA A 41 6.59 -1.48 25.29
CA ALA A 41 7.21 -0.28 24.72
C ALA A 41 6.56 1.01 25.28
N SER A 42 7.36 2.06 25.41
CA SER A 42 6.87 3.38 25.83
C SER A 42 5.99 4.00 24.74
N HIS A 43 5.18 4.99 25.14
CA HIS A 43 4.29 5.70 24.21
C HIS A 43 5.05 6.35 23.04
N GLU A 44 6.23 6.90 23.33
CA GLU A 44 7.12 7.51 22.32
C GLU A 44 7.64 6.46 21.33
N GLN A 45 8.02 5.27 21.82
CA GLN A 45 8.46 4.16 20.97
C GLN A 45 7.34 3.64 20.06
N ILE A 46 6.12 3.54 20.58
CA ILE A 46 4.93 3.13 19.81
C ILE A 46 4.64 4.15 18.69
N LEU A 47 4.67 5.45 19.00
CA LEU A 47 4.47 6.50 18.00
C LEU A 47 5.54 6.49 16.92
N LEU A 48 6.82 6.39 17.32
CA LEU A 48 7.93 6.32 16.38
C LEU A 48 7.80 5.10 15.47
N ALA A 49 7.51 3.93 16.03
CA ALA A 49 7.32 2.69 15.27
C ALA A 49 6.15 2.80 14.28
N GLY A 50 5.03 3.40 14.71
CA GLY A 50 3.84 3.58 13.87
C GLY A 50 4.09 4.50 12.69
N VAL A 51 4.72 5.66 12.92
CA VAL A 51 5.04 6.61 11.84
C VAL A 51 6.06 6.00 10.88
N ALA A 52 7.11 5.35 11.40
CA ALA A 52 8.10 4.67 10.58
C ALA A 52 7.48 3.57 9.71
N ALA A 53 6.61 2.74 10.30
CA ALA A 53 5.92 1.67 9.57
C ALA A 53 4.99 2.21 8.48
N LEU A 54 4.23 3.29 8.76
CA LEU A 54 3.37 3.94 7.77
C LEU A 54 4.16 4.48 6.58
N VAL A 55 5.26 5.20 6.85
CA VAL A 55 6.11 5.77 5.79
C VAL A 55 6.77 4.67 4.97
N ALA A 56 7.36 3.67 5.63
CA ALA A 56 7.98 2.54 4.95
C ALA A 56 6.99 1.73 4.11
N GLY A 57 5.79 1.47 4.65
CA GLY A 57 4.72 0.75 3.97
C GLY A 57 4.23 1.51 2.73
N ALA A 58 3.98 2.82 2.85
CA ALA A 58 3.58 3.65 1.72
C ALA A 58 4.62 3.67 0.60
N PHE A 59 5.91 3.84 0.93
CA PHE A 59 6.99 3.77 -0.05
C PHE A 59 7.09 2.41 -0.72
N SER A 60 6.98 1.32 0.04
CA SER A 60 7.03 -0.04 -0.52
C SER A 60 5.88 -0.32 -1.48
N MET A 61 4.66 0.12 -1.15
CA MET A 61 3.49 -0.06 -2.03
C MET A 61 3.62 0.77 -3.30
N ALA A 62 4.06 2.03 -3.18
CA ALA A 62 4.30 2.90 -4.32
C ALA A 62 5.40 2.35 -5.25
N ALA A 63 6.51 1.87 -4.67
CA ALA A 63 7.59 1.25 -5.44
C ALA A 63 7.14 -0.04 -6.12
N GLY A 64 6.36 -0.89 -5.42
CA GLY A 64 5.81 -2.11 -5.98
C GLY A 64 4.88 -1.85 -7.18
N GLU A 65 4.00 -0.85 -7.07
CA GLU A 65 3.12 -0.44 -8.17
C GLU A 65 3.94 0.11 -9.35
N TYR A 66 4.92 0.98 -9.09
CA TYR A 66 5.80 1.52 -10.15
C TYR A 66 6.53 0.42 -10.93
N VAL A 67 7.11 -0.55 -10.22
CA VAL A 67 7.78 -1.70 -10.86
C VAL A 67 6.77 -2.56 -11.62
N SER A 68 5.57 -2.77 -11.09
CA SER A 68 4.52 -3.55 -11.77
C SER A 68 4.06 -2.89 -13.08
N VAL A 69 3.86 -1.58 -13.10
CA VAL A 69 3.52 -0.83 -14.32
C VAL A 69 4.66 -0.86 -15.32
N SER A 70 5.90 -0.65 -14.85
CA SER A 70 7.09 -0.71 -15.71
C SER A 70 7.24 -2.09 -16.39
N SER A 71 6.98 -3.16 -15.64
CA SER A 71 7.08 -4.54 -16.16
C SER A 71 6.01 -4.86 -17.20
N GLN A 72 4.81 -4.29 -17.08
CA GLN A 72 3.73 -4.43 -18.06
C GLN A 72 3.99 -3.63 -19.34
N ALA A 73 4.80 -2.56 -19.27
CA ALA A 73 5.19 -1.77 -20.43
C ALA A 73 6.34 -2.43 -21.24
N ASP A 74 7.15 -3.27 -20.59
CA ASP A 74 8.26 -4.01 -21.21
C ASP A 74 7.86 -5.39 -21.79
N THR A 75 6.59 -5.81 -21.65
CA THR A 75 6.00 -7.02 -22.26
C THR A 75 5.10 -6.69 -23.44
#